data_AF-T0ZR35-F1
#
_entry.id   AF-T0ZR35-F1
#
_cell.length_a   1.000
_cell.length_b   1.000
_cell.length_c   1.000
_cell.angle_alpha   90.00
_cell.angle_beta   90.00
_cell.angle_gamma   90.00
#
_symmetry.space_group_name_H-M   'P 1'
#
loop_
_entity.id
_entity.type
_entity.pdbx_description
1 polymer ?
#
loop_
_entity_poly.entity_id
_entity_poly.type
_entity_poly.pdbx_seq_one_letter_code
_entity_poly.pdbx_strand_id
1 'polypeptide(L)'
;QKVDPDRVIDELSHLIDLVETNQFFSIPPFDQTPMAQRKLTDVSFSGDGEPTMVPEFPEVLEKVLAFFQKRTHEATIRIITNGTGLFKPSTRRKVLELFAQKNILETERIPWSIWFKIDAADAKSFAFLDRSGLS
;
A
#
# COMPACT_ATOMS: atom_id res chain seq x y z
N GLN A 1 -16.06 -4.74 6.40
CA GLN A 1 -15.49 -4.46 7.72
C GLN A 1 -15.00 -3.03 7.71
N LYS A 2 -15.25 -2.24 8.76
CA LYS A 2 -14.74 -0.87 8.86
C LYS A 2 -13.23 -0.93 9.17
N VAL A 3 -12.43 -0.17 8.44
CA VAL A 3 -11.00 -0.02 8.73
C VAL A 3 -10.81 1.17 9.66
N ASP A 4 -9.96 1.01 10.67
CA ASP A 4 -9.55 2.10 11.56
C ASP A 4 -8.15 2.58 11.13
N PRO A 5 -8.03 3.78 10.54
CA PRO A 5 -6.74 4.27 10.06
C PRO A 5 -5.69 4.44 11.16
N ASP A 6 -6.07 4.79 12.39
CA ASP A 6 -5.11 4.98 13.47
C ASP A 6 -4.53 3.64 13.91
N ARG A 7 -5.39 2.62 14.04
CA ARG A 7 -4.95 1.26 14.31
C ARG A 7 -3.99 0.72 13.24
N VAL A 8 -4.22 1.03 11.97
CA VAL A 8 -3.31 0.63 10.87
C VAL A 8 -1.93 1.27 11.06
N ILE A 9 -1.86 2.52 11.51
CA ILE A 9 -0.57 3.19 11.77
C ILE A 9 0.13 2.62 12.99
N ASP A 10 -0.60 2.28 14.05
CA ASP A 10 -0.02 1.64 15.23
C ASP A 10 0.58 0.27 14.87
N GLU A 11 -0.16 -0.55 14.11
CA GLU A 11 0.30 -1.85 13.62
C GLU A 11 1.52 -1.70 12.68
N LEU A 12 1.49 -0.74 11.76
CA LEU A 12 2.61 -0.43 10.88
C LEU A 12 3.84 0.00 11.69
N SER A 13 3.69 0.93 12.63
CA SER A 13 4.81 1.42 13.44
C SER A 13 5.47 0.29 14.21
N HIS A 14 4.67 -0.58 14.83
CA HIS A 14 5.19 -1.73 15.55
C HIS A 14 6.00 -2.66 14.65
N LEU A 15 5.50 -2.98 13.46
CA LEU A 15 6.22 -3.84 12.50
C LEU A 15 7.52 -3.21 12.02
N ILE A 16 7.52 -1.90 11.73
CA ILE A 16 8.75 -1.21 11.31
C ILE A 16 9.77 -1.20 12.44
N ASP A 17 9.36 -0.95 13.68
CA ASP A 17 10.28 -0.96 14.83
C ASP A 17 10.89 -2.35 15.04
N LEU A 18 10.13 -3.43 14.81
CA LEU A 18 10.66 -4.81 14.84
C LEU A 18 11.70 -5.06 13.74
N VAL A 19 11.51 -4.51 12.54
CA VAL A 19 12.47 -4.64 11.43
C VAL A 19 13.72 -3.82 11.72
N GLU A 20 13.58 -2.57 12.17
CA GLU A 20 14.69 -1.66 12.50
C GLU A 20 15.55 -2.18 13.65
N THR A 21 14.93 -2.83 14.64
CA THR A 21 15.64 -3.46 15.77
C THR A 21 16.15 -4.87 15.48
N ASN A 22 15.99 -5.38 14.25
CA ASN A 22 16.27 -6.76 13.84
C ASN A 22 15.49 -7.86 14.61
N GLN A 23 14.56 -7.49 15.49
CA GLN A 23 13.75 -8.45 16.25
C GLN A 23 12.84 -9.28 15.33
N PHE A 24 12.32 -8.68 14.25
CA PHE A 24 11.53 -9.41 13.25
C PHE A 24 12.29 -10.61 12.69
N PHE A 25 13.58 -10.46 12.43
CA PHE A 25 14.46 -11.50 11.90
C PHE A 25 15.03 -12.44 12.98
N SER A 26 14.42 -12.47 14.16
CA SER A 26 14.63 -13.51 15.18
C SER A 26 13.44 -14.47 15.28
N ILE A 27 12.34 -14.19 14.56
CA ILE A 27 11.11 -14.97 14.60
C ILE A 27 11.08 -15.96 13.43
N PRO A 28 10.85 -17.27 13.65
CA PRO A 28 10.70 -18.22 12.55
C PRO A 28 9.49 -17.92 11.64
N PRO A 29 9.60 -18.11 10.31
CA PRO A 29 10.77 -18.55 9.55
C PRO A 29 11.71 -17.41 9.10
N PHE A 30 11.49 -16.17 9.55
CA PHE A 30 12.28 -14.99 9.18
C PHE A 30 13.68 -14.96 9.81
N ASP A 31 13.91 -15.79 10.83
CA ASP A 31 15.23 -16.07 11.39
C ASP A 31 16.23 -16.62 10.35
N GLN A 32 15.71 -17.28 9.31
CA GLN A 32 16.48 -17.82 8.19
C GLN A 32 16.70 -16.81 7.04
N THR A 33 16.15 -15.59 7.11
CA THR A 33 16.33 -14.59 6.06
C THR A 33 17.81 -14.20 5.94
N PRO A 34 18.44 -14.25 4.76
CA PRO A 34 19.81 -13.79 4.55
C PRO A 34 20.01 -12.33 4.97
N MET A 35 21.14 -11.98 5.60
CA MET A 35 21.39 -10.61 6.10
C MET A 35 21.15 -9.51 5.05
N ALA A 36 21.54 -9.74 3.79
CA ALA A 36 21.34 -8.76 2.71
C ALA A 36 19.87 -8.47 2.38
N GLN A 37 18.95 -9.35 2.79
CA GLN A 37 17.51 -9.24 2.60
C GLN A 37 16.78 -8.77 3.88
N ARG A 38 17.49 -8.58 5.00
CA ARG A 38 16.92 -8.13 6.28
C ARG A 38 16.71 -6.61 6.31
N LYS A 39 15.86 -6.12 5.42
CA LYS A 39 15.55 -4.69 5.30
C LYS A 39 14.12 -4.48 4.84
N LEU A 40 13.55 -3.34 5.19
CA LEU A 40 12.29 -2.88 4.62
C LEU A 40 12.54 -2.36 3.20
N THR A 41 11.82 -2.87 2.21
CA THR A 41 11.93 -2.42 0.81
C THR A 41 10.73 -1.59 0.38
N ASP A 42 9.54 -2.07 0.73
CA ASP A 42 8.29 -1.45 0.35
C ASP A 42 7.17 -1.80 1.33
N VAL A 43 6.19 -0.89 1.41
CA VAL A 43 4.93 -1.08 2.11
C VAL A 43 3.84 -1.09 1.05
N SER A 44 3.09 -2.18 0.98
CA SER A 44 2.07 -2.39 -0.06
C SER A 44 0.65 -2.43 0.48
N PHE A 45 -0.26 -1.74 -0.19
CA PHE A 45 -1.71 -1.92 -0.06
C PHE A 45 -2.14 -3.03 -1.03
N SER A 46 -2.37 -4.25 -0.52
CA SER A 46 -2.46 -5.45 -1.37
C SER A 46 -3.46 -6.55 -0.95
N GLY A 47 -4.25 -6.34 0.11
CA GLY A 47 -5.08 -7.37 0.76
C GLY A 47 -6.15 -8.08 -0.10
N ASP A 48 -6.92 -8.97 0.53
CA ASP A 48 -7.87 -9.89 -0.13
C ASP A 48 -9.03 -9.20 -0.88
N GLY A 49 -9.33 -7.93 -0.53
CA GLY A 49 -10.27 -7.08 -1.25
C GLY A 49 -9.56 -6.04 -2.12
N GLU A 50 -10.32 -5.31 -2.93
CA GLU A 50 -9.76 -4.19 -3.70
C GLU A 50 -9.50 -2.99 -2.77
N PRO A 51 -8.23 -2.62 -2.46
CA PRO A 51 -7.93 -1.59 -1.47
C PRO A 51 -8.55 -0.24 -1.84
N THR A 52 -8.62 0.11 -3.12
CA THR A 52 -9.18 1.39 -3.58
C THR A 52 -10.71 1.47 -3.48
N MET A 53 -11.37 0.36 -3.13
CA MET A 53 -12.81 0.31 -2.84
C MET A 53 -13.13 0.44 -1.35
N VAL A 54 -12.13 0.37 -0.46
CA VAL A 54 -12.31 0.62 0.97
C VAL A 54 -12.53 2.11 1.21
N PRO A 55 -13.63 2.53 1.86
CA PRO A 55 -13.94 3.95 2.08
C PRO A 55 -12.82 4.73 2.75
N GLU A 56 -12.15 4.12 3.73
CA GLU A 56 -11.09 4.71 4.52
C GLU A 56 -9.72 4.72 3.82
N PHE A 57 -9.59 4.07 2.66
CA PHE A 57 -8.31 3.93 1.95
C PHE A 57 -7.56 5.25 1.75
N PRO A 58 -8.18 6.35 1.29
CA PRO A 58 -7.44 7.60 1.10
C PRO A 58 -6.88 8.17 2.40
N GLU A 59 -7.60 8.00 3.51
CA GLU A 59 -7.15 8.45 4.84
C GLU A 59 -5.98 7.59 5.33
N VAL A 60 -6.06 6.27 5.17
CA VAL A 60 -4.96 5.37 5.50
C VAL A 60 -3.72 5.70 4.66
N LEU A 61 -3.86 5.89 3.35
CA LEU A 61 -2.74 6.27 2.47
C LEU A 61 -2.10 7.58 2.91
N GLU A 62 -2.90 8.58 3.24
CA GLU A 62 -2.41 9.88 3.73
C GLU A 62 -1.60 9.73 5.02
N LYS A 63 -2.11 8.95 5.99
CA LYS A 63 -1.41 8.70 7.25
C LYS A 63 -0.13 7.88 7.06
N VAL A 64 -0.12 6.88 6.17
CA VAL A 64 1.09 6.10 5.86
C VAL A 64 2.14 7.00 5.21
N LEU A 65 1.77 7.85 4.27
CA LEU A 65 2.70 8.81 3.68
C LEU A 65 3.24 9.77 4.73
N ALA A 66 2.40 10.32 5.60
CA ALA A 66 2.83 11.19 6.70
C ALA A 66 3.73 10.46 7.73
N PHE A 67 3.52 9.16 7.96
CA PHE A 67 4.36 8.33 8.81
C PHE A 67 5.77 8.21 8.24
N PHE A 68 5.90 7.91 6.94
CA PHE A 68 7.21 7.77 6.30
C PHE A 68 7.93 9.11 6.04
N GLN A 69 7.21 10.23 5.92
CA GLN A 69 7.85 11.56 5.83
C GLN A 69 8.73 11.91 7.03
N LYS A 70 8.42 11.35 8.21
CA LYS A 70 9.15 11.65 9.46
C LYS A 70 10.31 10.67 9.72
N ARG A 71 10.47 9.63 8.90
CA ARG A 71 11.48 8.60 9.07
C ARG A 71 12.61 8.77 8.07
N THR A 72 13.81 8.36 8.46
CA THR A 72 14.99 8.36 7.58
C THR A 72 15.04 7.14 6.66
N HIS A 73 14.18 6.14 6.91
CA HIS A 73 14.17 4.90 6.14
C HIS A 73 13.41 5.08 4.82
N GLU A 74 14.06 4.71 3.71
CA GLU A 74 13.42 4.72 2.40
C GLU A 74 12.65 3.41 2.21
N ALA A 75 11.32 3.50 2.14
CA ALA A 75 10.45 2.41 1.71
C ALA A 75 9.57 2.89 0.57
N THR A 76 9.43 2.06 -0.46
CA THR A 76 8.50 2.37 -1.56
C THR A 76 7.06 2.14 -1.10
N ILE A 77 6.19 3.13 -1.27
CA ILE A 77 4.76 2.95 -1.02
C ILE A 77 4.09 2.43 -2.29
N ARG A 78 3.49 1.23 -2.22
CA ARG A 78 2.92 0.55 -3.38
C ARG A 78 1.42 0.35 -3.21
N ILE A 79 0.65 0.67 -4.23
CA ILE A 79 -0.76 0.27 -4.33
C ILE A 79 -0.85 -0.88 -5.31
N ILE A 80 -1.33 -2.05 -4.90
CA ILE A 80 -1.60 -3.18 -5.79
C ILE A 80 -3.13 -3.31 -5.93
N THR A 81 -3.65 -3.08 -7.13
CA THR A 81 -5.09 -2.84 -7.36
C THR A 81 -5.57 -3.50 -8.64
N ASN A 82 -6.81 -3.98 -8.70
CA ASN A 82 -7.50 -4.34 -9.95
C ASN A 82 -8.07 -3.11 -10.69
N GLY A 83 -7.96 -1.92 -10.09
CA GLY A 83 -8.38 -0.65 -10.66
C GLY A 83 -9.84 -0.28 -10.44
N THR A 84 -10.70 -1.16 -9.93
CA THR A 84 -12.15 -0.93 -9.83
C THR A 84 -12.49 0.36 -9.07
N GLY A 85 -11.81 0.62 -7.94
CA GLY A 85 -12.03 1.84 -7.15
C GLY A 85 -11.46 3.11 -7.78
N LEU A 86 -10.46 3.00 -8.67
CA LEU A 86 -9.85 4.13 -9.38
C LEU A 86 -10.71 4.64 -10.56
N PHE A 87 -11.77 3.92 -10.95
CA PHE A 87 -12.78 4.46 -11.86
C PHE A 87 -13.61 5.56 -11.21
N LYS A 88 -13.73 5.57 -9.87
CA LYS A 88 -14.36 6.67 -9.14
C LYS A 88 -13.47 7.91 -9.19
N PRO A 89 -13.94 9.04 -9.77
CA PRO A 89 -13.10 10.22 -9.94
C PRO A 89 -12.56 10.80 -8.62
N SER A 90 -13.33 10.71 -7.54
CA SER A 90 -12.94 11.19 -6.21
C SER A 90 -11.75 10.42 -5.65
N THR A 91 -11.82 9.08 -5.63
CA THR A 91 -10.73 8.21 -5.16
C THR A 91 -9.47 8.42 -5.99
N ARG A 92 -9.59 8.40 -7.32
CA ARG A 92 -8.45 8.60 -8.23
C ARG A 92 -7.78 9.96 -7.99
N ARG A 93 -8.56 11.03 -7.88
CA ARG A 93 -8.04 12.37 -7.66
C ARG A 93 -7.27 12.45 -6.34
N LYS A 94 -7.85 11.97 -5.25
CA LYS A 94 -7.21 12.02 -3.92
C LYS A 94 -5.92 11.20 -3.88
N VAL A 95 -5.86 10.02 -4.50
CA VAL A 95 -4.61 9.23 -4.61
C VAL A 95 -3.51 10.00 -5.34
N LEU A 96 -3.85 10.59 -6.51
CA LEU A 96 -2.88 11.37 -7.29
C LEU A 96 -2.43 12.64 -6.55
N GLU A 97 -3.34 13.33 -5.86
CA GLU A 97 -3.02 14.50 -5.04
C GLU A 97 -2.05 14.15 -3.90
N LEU A 98 -2.32 13.07 -3.17
CA LEU A 98 -1.44 12.61 -2.08
C LEU A 98 -0.03 12.29 -2.58
N PHE A 99 0.08 11.58 -3.70
CA PHE A 99 1.37 11.25 -4.30
C PHE A 99 2.10 12.44 -4.91
N ALA A 100 1.38 13.45 -5.41
CA ALA A 100 1.98 14.68 -5.93
C ALA A 100 2.49 15.58 -4.80
N GLN A 101 1.70 15.76 -3.73
CA GLN A 101 2.05 16.64 -2.60
C GLN A 101 3.30 16.20 -1.86
N LYS A 102 3.54 14.89 -1.77
CA LYS A 102 4.64 14.30 -0.99
C LYS A 102 5.96 14.22 -1.76
N ASN A 103 6.04 14.86 -2.93
CA ASN A 103 7.21 14.85 -3.82
C ASN A 103 7.66 16.27 -4.24
N ILE A 104 7.26 17.30 -3.50
CA ILE A 104 7.52 18.70 -3.89
C ILE A 104 8.97 19.12 -3.62
N LEU A 105 9.61 18.55 -2.58
CA LEU A 105 11.03 18.76 -2.26
C LEU A 105 11.78 17.43 -2.46
N GLU A 106 12.96 17.48 -3.10
CA GLU A 106 13.78 16.27 -3.37
C GLU A 106 14.10 15.49 -2.08
N THR A 107 14.32 16.20 -0.97
CA THR A 107 14.63 15.64 0.35
C THR A 107 13.43 15.03 1.07
N GLU A 108 12.21 15.21 0.57
CA GLU A 108 10.97 14.68 1.15
C GLU A 108 10.31 13.62 0.25
N ARG A 109 10.98 13.23 -0.83
CA ARG A 109 10.41 12.34 -1.85
C ARG A 109 10.23 10.94 -1.30
N ILE A 110 8.98 10.51 -1.16
CA ILE A 110 8.66 9.12 -0.85
C ILE A 110 8.50 8.37 -2.18
N PRO A 111 9.33 7.35 -2.48
CA PRO A 111 9.14 6.56 -3.69
C PRO A 111 7.79 5.86 -3.64
N TRP A 112 7.03 5.94 -4.73
CA TRP A 112 5.72 5.29 -4.81
C TRP A 112 5.44 4.69 -6.18
N SER A 113 4.51 3.73 -6.22
CA SER A 113 4.06 3.10 -7.46
C SER A 113 2.66 2.51 -7.33
N ILE A 114 1.97 2.38 -8.48
CA ILE A 114 0.67 1.70 -8.59
C ILE A 114 0.84 0.53 -9.54
N TRP A 115 0.53 -0.67 -9.07
CA TRP A 115 0.63 -1.92 -9.82
C TRP A 115 -0.77 -2.47 -10.06
N PHE A 116 -1.14 -2.63 -11.34
CA PHE A 116 -2.44 -3.16 -11.71
C PHE A 116 -2.39 -4.69 -11.80
N LYS A 117 -3.30 -5.36 -11.09
CA LYS A 117 -3.58 -6.80 -11.26
C LYS A 117 -4.35 -6.95 -12.58
N ILE A 118 -3.79 -7.68 -13.53
CA ILE A 118 -4.42 -7.95 -14.83
C ILE A 118 -4.75 -9.43 -14.87
N ASP A 119 -6.02 -9.76 -14.65
CA ASP A 119 -6.49 -11.15 -14.60
C ASP A 119 -6.92 -11.67 -15.98
N ALA A 120 -7.12 -10.79 -16.97
CA ALA A 120 -7.50 -11.15 -18.34
C ALA A 120 -7.07 -10.09 -19.37
N ALA A 121 -6.61 -10.54 -20.55
CA ALA A 121 -6.05 -9.70 -21.62
C ALA A 121 -7.09 -9.18 -22.65
N ASP A 122 -8.37 -9.52 -22.51
CA ASP A 122 -9.43 -9.05 -23.41
C ASP A 122 -10.78 -8.83 -22.68
N ALA A 123 -11.63 -7.98 -23.25
CA ALA A 123 -12.91 -7.58 -22.67
C ALA A 123 -13.92 -8.74 -22.54
N LYS A 124 -13.79 -9.81 -23.33
CA LYS A 124 -14.66 -11.00 -23.23
C LYS A 124 -14.30 -11.86 -22.03
N SER A 125 -13.01 -11.98 -21.73
CA SER A 125 -12.48 -12.73 -20.60
C SER A 125 -12.75 -12.03 -19.26
N PHE A 126 -12.81 -10.69 -19.24
CA PHE A 126 -13.19 -9.91 -18.05
C PHE A 126 -14.64 -10.20 -17.60
N ALA A 127 -15.59 -10.28 -18.53
CA ALA A 127 -17.00 -10.55 -18.25
C ALA A 127 -17.26 -11.98 -17.71
N PHE A 128 -16.34 -12.92 -17.92
CA PHE A 128 -16.44 -14.29 -17.39
C PHE A 128 -15.92 -14.41 -15.94
N LEU A 129 -14.94 -13.57 -15.58
CA LEU A 129 -14.32 -13.55 -14.25
C LEU A 129 -15.06 -12.61 -13.28
N ASP A 130 -15.66 -11.54 -13.80
CA ASP A 130 -16.45 -10.61 -13.00
C ASP A 130 -17.79 -11.24 -12.57
N ARG A 131 -17.78 -11.91 -11.42
CA ARG A 131 -19.00 -12.31 -10.69
C ARG A 131 -19.44 -11.26 -9.68
N SER A 132 -18.98 -10.01 -9.78
CA SER A 132 -19.63 -8.93 -9.04
C SER A 132 -20.95 -8.63 -9.72
N GLY A 133 -22.03 -9.20 -9.16
CA GLY A 133 -23.39 -9.09 -9.68
C GLY A 133 -23.92 -7.66 -9.64
N LEU A 134 -23.42 -6.81 -10.52
CA LEU A 134 -23.98 -5.50 -10.84
C LEU A 134 -24.65 -5.61 -12.20
N SER A 135 -25.89 -6.12 -12.17
CA SER A 135 -26.92 -5.89 -13.19
C SER A 135 -27.72 -4.65 -12.83
#